data_AF-A0A4U0X687-F1
#
_entry.id   AF-A0A4U0X687-F1
#
_cell.length_a   1.000
_cell.length_b   1.000
_cell.length_c   1.000
_cell.angle_alpha   90.00
_cell.angle_beta   90.00
_cell.angle_gamma   90.00
#
_symmetry.space_group_name_H-M   'P 1'
#
loop_
_entity.id
_entity.type
_entity.pdbx_description
1 polymer ?
#
loop_
_entity_poly.entity_id
_entity_poly.type
_entity_poly.pdbx_seq_one_letter_code
_entity_poly.pdbx_strand_id
1 'polypeptide(L)'
;MPHKRYNPASQAGTNSLNTTTITSTSRTTVTPPQNTDQAKDSAVMADKLRTQQQLEALQAKHVGTGHADTTKFEWTSNIHRDTLASIVGHPPLLQYVAIGMGLPREIVRKNLLEKMIRPVGPPPEVSDLKSKTDPMSDVKRFIKGETDRTHLSFVGTSLSPVDMVGNT
;
A
#
# COMPACT_ATOMS: atom_id res chain seq x y z
N MET A 1 -12.71 -37.79 11.84
CA MET A 1 -13.80 -37.06 11.16
C MET A 1 -15.10 -37.35 11.89
N PRO A 2 -15.77 -36.32 12.41
CA PRO A 2 -17.16 -36.12 11.99
C PRO A 2 -17.44 -34.67 11.57
N HIS A 3 -18.20 -34.52 10.48
CA HIS A 3 -18.58 -33.27 9.84
C HIS A 3 -19.64 -32.51 10.65
N LYS A 4 -19.33 -31.29 11.11
CA LYS A 4 -20.35 -30.32 11.54
C LYS A 4 -20.96 -29.66 10.31
N ARG A 5 -22.23 -29.96 10.04
CA ARG A 5 -23.05 -29.17 9.10
C ARG A 5 -23.30 -27.79 9.72
N TYR A 6 -22.94 -26.73 9.01
CA TYR A 6 -23.29 -25.35 9.35
C TYR A 6 -24.74 -25.09 8.94
N ASN A 7 -25.57 -24.62 9.87
CA ASN A 7 -26.97 -24.23 9.66
C ASN A 7 -27.13 -22.74 10.02
N PRO A 8 -27.31 -21.82 9.07
CA PRO A 8 -27.48 -20.40 9.35
C PRO A 8 -28.98 -20.04 9.42
N ALA A 9 -29.64 -20.36 10.53
CA ALA A 9 -31.00 -19.92 10.79
C ALA A 9 -31.25 -19.78 12.29
N SER A 10 -30.60 -18.81 12.93
CA SER A 10 -31.10 -18.22 14.19
C SER A 10 -30.38 -16.91 14.49
N GLN A 11 -31.02 -15.81 14.13
CA GLN A 11 -31.02 -14.53 14.87
C GLN A 11 -32.04 -13.60 14.20
N ALA A 12 -33.31 -13.85 14.50
CA ALA A 12 -34.38 -12.88 14.33
C ALA A 12 -34.57 -12.17 15.67
N GLY A 13 -34.45 -10.84 15.69
CA GLY A 13 -34.57 -10.05 16.91
C GLY A 13 -34.36 -8.55 16.69
N THR A 14 -35.47 -7.88 16.37
CA THR A 14 -35.80 -6.48 16.66
C THR A 14 -34.86 -5.38 16.14
N ASN A 15 -35.24 -4.78 15.00
CA ASN A 15 -35.00 -3.35 14.81
C ASN A 15 -36.34 -2.64 14.64
N SER A 16 -36.56 -1.73 15.58
CA SER A 16 -37.75 -0.91 15.79
C SER A 16 -38.14 -0.10 14.55
N LEU A 17 -39.44 -0.14 14.29
CA LEU A 17 -40.29 0.81 13.59
C LEU A 17 -39.67 2.19 13.34
N ASN A 18 -39.54 2.57 12.07
CA ASN A 18 -39.64 3.96 11.61
C ASN A 18 -40.55 3.99 10.37
N THR A 19 -41.86 3.96 10.60
CA THR A 19 -42.89 4.32 9.60
C THR A 19 -43.33 5.75 9.92
N THR A 20 -42.94 6.71 9.10
CA THR A 20 -43.62 8.00 9.04
C THR A 20 -44.25 8.13 7.66
N THR A 21 -45.54 7.81 7.64
CA THR A 21 -46.50 8.20 6.62
C THR A 21 -46.40 9.71 6.38
N ILE A 22 -46.02 10.13 5.18
CA ILE A 22 -46.18 11.51 4.73
C ILE A 22 -47.54 11.61 4.04
N THR A 23 -48.50 12.22 4.75
CA THR A 23 -49.84 12.58 4.30
C THR A 23 -49.78 13.47 3.06
N SER A 24 -50.51 13.07 2.02
CA SER A 24 -50.84 13.88 0.85
C SER A 24 -51.82 15.01 1.22
N THR A 25 -51.41 16.26 1.00
CA THR A 25 -52.33 17.42 0.93
C THR A 25 -52.11 18.16 -0.38
N SER A 26 -53.23 18.45 -1.02
CA SER A 26 -53.40 18.93 -2.40
C SER A 26 -52.89 20.36 -2.67
N ARG A 27 -52.40 20.53 -3.91
CA ARG A 27 -52.57 21.67 -4.84
C ARG A 27 -52.18 23.08 -4.35
N THR A 28 -51.10 23.60 -4.93
CA THR A 28 -51.06 24.98 -5.47
C THR A 28 -50.34 24.97 -6.81
N THR A 29 -51.05 25.34 -7.87
CA THR A 29 -50.47 25.71 -9.15
C THR A 29 -49.78 27.06 -8.96
N VAL A 30 -48.46 27.08 -8.83
CA VAL A 30 -47.66 28.30 -8.95
C VAL A 30 -46.64 28.06 -10.04
N THR A 31 -46.84 28.79 -11.12
CA THR A 31 -45.88 29.09 -12.20
C THR A 31 -44.42 28.91 -11.78
N PRO A 32 -43.57 28.25 -12.59
CA PRO A 32 -42.13 28.20 -12.32
C PRO A 32 -41.54 29.61 -12.43
N PRO A 33 -41.01 30.22 -11.35
CA PRO A 33 -40.14 31.37 -11.51
C PRO A 33 -38.78 30.89 -12.02
N GLN A 34 -38.24 31.62 -12.99
CA GLN A 34 -37.02 31.29 -13.70
C GLN A 34 -35.79 31.29 -12.77
N ASN A 35 -35.23 30.12 -12.49
CA ASN A 35 -33.79 29.95 -12.30
C ASN A 35 -33.39 28.47 -12.45
N THR A 36 -33.44 27.96 -13.69
CA THR A 36 -33.13 26.54 -13.96
C THR A 36 -31.65 26.21 -13.77
N ASP A 37 -30.78 27.21 -13.62
CA ASP A 37 -29.33 26.97 -13.64
C ASP A 37 -28.79 26.71 -12.23
N GLN A 38 -29.34 27.36 -11.20
CA GLN A 38 -28.98 27.06 -9.80
C GLN A 38 -29.43 25.67 -9.32
N ALA A 39 -30.57 25.17 -9.81
CA ALA A 39 -31.05 23.82 -9.49
C ALA A 39 -30.24 22.73 -10.21
N LYS A 40 -29.74 23.02 -11.42
CA LYS A 40 -28.84 22.12 -12.14
C LYS A 40 -27.48 22.04 -11.44
N ASP A 41 -26.94 23.16 -10.97
CA ASP A 41 -25.65 23.18 -10.28
C ASP A 41 -25.67 22.38 -8.97
N SER A 42 -26.76 22.47 -8.20
CA SER A 42 -26.93 21.68 -6.97
C SER A 42 -27.14 20.18 -7.25
N ALA A 43 -27.89 19.82 -8.29
CA ALA A 43 -28.03 18.43 -8.72
C ALA A 43 -26.69 17.84 -9.22
N VAL A 44 -25.92 18.59 -10.02
CA VAL A 44 -24.59 18.19 -10.50
C VAL A 44 -23.62 18.02 -9.33
N MET A 45 -23.67 18.89 -8.31
CA MET A 45 -22.84 18.74 -7.11
C MET A 45 -23.24 17.53 -6.26
N ALA A 46 -24.53 17.20 -6.19
CA ALA A 46 -25.00 15.99 -5.51
C ALA A 46 -24.51 14.71 -6.22
N ASP A 47 -24.49 14.70 -7.56
CA ASP A 47 -23.95 13.59 -8.34
C ASP A 47 -22.43 13.44 -8.14
N LYS A 48 -21.70 14.55 -8.11
CA LYS A 48 -20.25 14.54 -7.79
C LYS A 48 -20.00 13.92 -6.42
N LEU A 49 -20.75 14.32 -5.39
CA LEU A 49 -20.61 13.77 -4.05
C LEU A 49 -20.95 12.27 -4.01
N ARG A 50 -22.00 11.85 -4.71
CA ARG A 50 -22.36 10.43 -4.84
C ARG A 50 -21.24 9.63 -5.51
N THR A 51 -20.65 10.14 -6.59
CA THR A 51 -19.53 9.46 -7.26
C THR A 51 -18.27 9.40 -6.39
N GLN A 52 -17.99 10.45 -5.62
CA GLN A 52 -16.87 10.47 -4.68
C GLN A 52 -17.05 9.42 -3.59
N GLN A 53 -18.22 9.33 -2.97
CA GLN A 53 -18.52 8.31 -1.95
C GLN A 53 -18.40 6.90 -2.53
N GLN A 54 -18.84 6.67 -3.77
CA GLN A 54 -18.67 5.38 -4.44
C GLN A 54 -17.19 5.06 -4.68
N LEU A 55 -16.38 6.05 -5.08
CA LEU A 55 -14.95 5.88 -5.27
C LEU A 55 -14.25 5.52 -3.95
N GLU A 56 -14.53 6.26 -2.89
CA GLU A 56 -13.98 6.01 -1.55
C GLU A 56 -14.37 4.62 -1.04
N ALA A 57 -15.61 4.20 -1.26
CA ALA A 57 -16.08 2.85 -0.92
C ALA A 57 -15.32 1.76 -1.70
N LEU A 58 -15.02 1.99 -2.99
CA LEU A 58 -14.25 1.05 -3.81
C LEU A 58 -12.78 0.99 -3.39
N GLN A 59 -12.18 2.14 -3.06
CA GLN A 59 -10.79 2.23 -2.56
C GLN A 59 -10.63 1.52 -1.22
N ALA A 60 -11.61 1.65 -0.31
CA ALA A 60 -11.61 0.92 0.96
C ALA A 60 -11.70 -0.61 0.78
N LYS A 61 -12.35 -1.08 -0.28
CA LYS A 61 -12.49 -2.51 -0.59
C LYS A 61 -11.23 -3.09 -1.23
N HIS A 62 -10.57 -2.34 -2.11
CA HIS A 62 -9.44 -2.84 -2.91
C HIS A 62 -8.12 -2.26 -2.38
N VAL A 63 -7.47 -3.04 -1.51
CA VAL A 63 -6.16 -2.71 -0.96
C VAL A 63 -5.15 -2.48 -2.09
N GLY A 64 -4.34 -1.43 -1.96
CA GLY A 64 -3.35 -1.04 -2.98
C GLY A 64 -3.83 0.02 -3.97
N THR A 65 -5.12 0.35 -3.96
CA THR A 65 -5.66 1.44 -4.79
C THR A 65 -5.20 2.79 -4.24
N GLY A 66 -4.46 3.56 -5.05
CA GLY A 66 -3.96 4.88 -4.67
C GLY A 66 -5.00 6.01 -4.79
N HIS A 67 -4.64 7.15 -4.23
CA HIS A 67 -5.26 8.46 -4.40
C HIS A 67 -4.19 9.49 -4.80
N ALA A 68 -4.60 10.73 -5.10
CA ALA A 68 -3.68 11.78 -5.57
C ALA A 68 -2.51 12.05 -4.60
N ASP A 69 -2.73 11.86 -3.30
CA ASP A 69 -1.72 12.10 -2.26
C ASP A 69 -1.03 10.81 -1.78
N THR A 70 -1.14 9.70 -2.51
CA THR A 70 -0.42 8.47 -2.18
C THR A 70 1.08 8.70 -2.21
N THR A 71 1.72 8.45 -1.07
CA THR A 71 3.15 8.69 -0.92
C THR A 71 3.98 7.64 -1.67
N LYS A 72 5.21 7.99 -2.04
CA LYS A 72 6.16 7.03 -2.63
C LYS A 72 6.34 5.79 -1.74
N PHE A 73 6.33 5.97 -0.42
CA PHE A 73 6.48 4.88 0.54
C PHE A 73 5.31 3.89 0.45
N GLU A 74 4.07 4.38 0.47
CA GLU A 74 2.87 3.55 0.37
C GLU A 74 2.82 2.80 -0.96
N TRP A 75 3.06 3.50 -2.07
CA TRP A 75 3.08 2.87 -3.40
C TRP A 75 4.16 1.77 -3.48
N THR A 76 5.40 2.07 -3.08
CA THR A 76 6.49 1.10 -3.14
C THR A 76 6.23 -0.09 -2.22
N SER A 77 5.65 0.13 -1.03
CA SER A 77 5.25 -0.93 -0.10
C SER A 77 4.22 -1.86 -0.73
N ASN A 78 3.20 -1.33 -1.40
CA ASN A 78 2.17 -2.11 -2.09
C ASN A 78 2.79 -2.97 -3.21
N ILE A 79 3.63 -2.39 -4.07
CA ILE A 79 4.33 -3.13 -5.13
C ILE A 79 5.14 -4.31 -4.58
N HIS A 80 5.85 -4.11 -3.46
CA HIS A 80 6.61 -5.21 -2.85
C HIS A 80 5.69 -6.28 -2.27
N ARG A 81 4.59 -5.90 -1.61
CA ARG A 81 3.60 -6.88 -1.10
C ARG A 81 3.01 -7.71 -2.25
N ASP A 82 2.67 -7.09 -3.37
CA ASP A 82 2.11 -7.76 -4.53
C ASP A 82 3.12 -8.72 -5.19
N THR A 83 4.39 -8.31 -5.25
CA THR A 83 5.49 -9.15 -5.74
C THR A 83 5.70 -10.37 -4.84
N LEU A 84 5.78 -10.15 -3.52
CA LEU A 84 5.92 -11.24 -2.55
C LEU A 84 4.72 -12.19 -2.57
N ALA A 85 3.49 -11.66 -2.66
CA ALA A 85 2.27 -12.44 -2.79
C ALA A 85 2.28 -13.30 -4.06
N SER A 86 2.74 -12.73 -5.18
CA SER A 86 2.86 -13.44 -6.46
C SER A 86 3.85 -14.60 -6.37
N ILE A 87 5.02 -14.39 -5.75
CA ILE A 87 6.01 -15.44 -5.55
C ILE A 87 5.44 -16.56 -4.66
N VAL A 88 4.78 -16.21 -3.56
CA VAL A 88 4.21 -17.18 -2.60
C VAL A 88 2.99 -17.92 -3.17
N GLY A 89 2.21 -17.27 -4.03
CA GLY A 89 0.98 -17.82 -4.63
C GLY A 89 1.22 -18.74 -5.82
N HIS A 90 2.34 -18.60 -6.53
CA HIS A 90 2.66 -19.41 -7.72
C HIS A 90 3.73 -20.47 -7.40
N PRO A 91 3.37 -21.77 -7.32
CA PRO A 91 4.32 -22.82 -6.97
C PRO A 91 5.59 -22.89 -7.85
N PRO A 92 5.54 -22.67 -9.18
CA PRO A 92 6.74 -22.66 -10.00
C PRO A 92 7.69 -21.51 -9.65
N LEU A 93 7.14 -20.33 -9.35
CA LEU A 93 7.93 -19.15 -9.03
C LEU A 93 8.56 -19.30 -7.63
N LEU A 94 7.81 -19.82 -6.67
CA LEU A 94 8.34 -20.13 -5.35
C LEU A 94 9.48 -21.17 -5.44
N GLN A 95 9.33 -22.20 -6.28
CA GLN A 95 10.35 -23.21 -6.51
C GLN A 95 11.61 -22.60 -7.12
N TYR A 96 11.46 -21.71 -8.11
CA TYR A 96 12.58 -21.01 -8.73
C TYR A 96 13.39 -20.22 -7.69
N VAL A 97 12.71 -19.45 -6.84
CA VAL A 97 13.37 -18.70 -5.75
C VAL A 97 14.02 -19.65 -4.73
N ALA A 98 13.36 -20.77 -4.39
CA ALA A 98 13.91 -21.74 -3.45
C ALA A 98 15.21 -22.39 -3.96
N ILE A 99 15.27 -22.73 -5.24
CA ILE A 99 16.49 -23.24 -5.88
C ILE A 99 17.59 -22.17 -5.85
N GLY A 100 17.27 -20.92 -6.19
CA GLY A 100 18.24 -19.82 -6.17
C GLY A 100 18.80 -19.49 -4.79
N MET A 101 18.01 -19.71 -3.73
CA MET A 101 18.44 -19.51 -2.34
C MET A 101 19.08 -20.75 -1.69
N GLY A 102 18.95 -21.94 -2.30
CA GLY A 102 19.43 -23.19 -1.71
C GLY A 102 18.69 -23.60 -0.42
N LEU A 103 17.46 -23.12 -0.21
CA LEU A 103 16.66 -23.38 0.98
C LEU A 103 15.42 -24.22 0.66
N PRO A 104 14.89 -24.99 1.64
CA PRO A 104 13.61 -25.67 1.46
C PRO A 104 12.49 -24.67 1.15
N ARG A 105 11.55 -25.09 0.30
CA ARG A 105 10.46 -24.25 -0.20
C ARG A 105 9.63 -23.63 0.92
N GLU A 106 9.41 -24.37 1.99
CA GLU A 106 8.61 -23.99 3.15
C GLU A 106 9.31 -22.91 3.99
N ILE A 107 10.64 -22.98 4.10
CA ILE A 107 11.46 -21.95 4.76
C ILE A 107 11.44 -20.65 3.95
N VAL A 108 11.61 -20.75 2.63
CA VAL A 108 11.52 -19.58 1.75
C VAL A 108 10.13 -18.95 1.82
N ARG A 109 9.07 -19.76 1.77
CA ARG A 109 7.69 -19.29 1.93
C ARG A 109 7.50 -18.53 3.24
N LYS A 110 7.97 -19.09 4.37
CA LYS A 110 7.93 -18.42 5.67
C LYS A 110 8.66 -17.07 5.63
N ASN A 111 9.90 -17.06 5.14
CA ASN A 111 10.72 -15.84 5.10
C ASN A 111 10.09 -14.75 4.22
N LEU A 112 9.44 -15.12 3.11
CA LEU A 112 8.74 -14.18 2.23
C LEU A 112 7.49 -13.61 2.92
N LEU A 113 6.72 -14.44 3.64
CA LEU A 113 5.56 -13.98 4.41
C LEU A 113 5.95 -13.02 5.54
N GLU A 114 7.04 -13.29 6.26
CA GLU A 114 7.56 -12.39 7.31
C GLU A 114 7.97 -11.03 6.72
N LYS A 115 8.57 -11.02 5.53
CA LYS A 115 8.94 -9.79 4.81
C LYS A 115 7.75 -8.95 4.36
N MET A 116 6.53 -9.51 4.27
CA MET A 116 5.34 -8.75 3.85
C MET A 116 4.90 -7.70 4.87
N ILE A 117 5.28 -7.83 6.15
CA ILE A 117 4.87 -6.89 7.21
C ILE A 117 5.41 -5.48 6.92
N ARG A 118 6.70 -5.38 6.60
CA ARG A 118 7.40 -4.13 6.30
C ARG A 118 8.46 -4.38 5.22
N PRO A 119 8.07 -4.47 3.94
CA PRO A 119 8.99 -4.86 2.88
C PRO A 119 10.02 -3.77 2.54
N VAL A 120 9.67 -2.50 2.77
CA VAL A 120 10.47 -1.33 2.37
C VAL A 120 11.06 -0.57 3.55
N GLY A 121 11.09 -1.18 4.74
CA GLY A 121 11.63 -0.57 5.96
C GLY A 121 10.64 0.31 6.73
N PRO A 122 11.13 1.12 7.70
CA PRO A 122 10.32 2.13 8.37
C PRO A 122 9.84 3.22 7.40
N PRO A 123 8.65 3.81 7.63
CA PRO A 123 8.26 5.03 6.93
C PRO A 123 9.31 6.13 7.11
N PRO A 124 9.58 6.96 6.08
CA PRO A 124 10.50 8.07 6.21
C PRO A 124 9.99 9.06 7.26
N GLU A 125 10.90 9.60 8.08
CA GLU A 125 10.53 10.68 8.99
C GLU A 125 10.20 11.93 8.14
N VAL A 126 9.16 12.68 8.53
CA VAL A 126 8.71 13.89 7.80
C VAL A 126 9.80 14.97 7.67
N SER A 127 10.90 14.84 8.42
CA SER A 127 12.14 15.61 8.34
C SER A 127 12.98 15.33 7.08
N ASP A 128 12.98 14.09 6.58
CA ASP A 128 13.83 13.65 5.46
C ASP A 128 13.31 14.11 4.09
N LEU A 129 12.04 14.51 4.01
CA LEU A 129 11.47 15.13 2.82
C LEU A 129 12.05 16.53 2.58
N LYS A 130 12.51 17.22 3.63
CA LYS A 130 13.13 18.55 3.52
C LYS A 130 14.61 18.47 3.16
N SER A 131 15.34 17.46 3.66
CA SER A 131 16.78 17.33 3.44
C SER A 131 17.16 17.10 1.96
N LYS A 132 16.24 16.55 1.16
CA LYS A 132 16.41 16.27 -0.28
C LYS A 132 15.97 17.39 -1.22
N THR A 133 15.16 18.33 -0.75
CA THR A 133 14.61 19.42 -1.57
C THR A 133 15.35 20.75 -1.40
N ASP A 134 16.30 20.83 -0.48
CA ASP A 134 17.14 22.01 -0.31
C ASP A 134 18.30 21.95 -1.31
N PRO A 135 18.31 22.69 -2.43
CA PRO A 135 19.45 22.68 -3.37
C PRO A 135 20.76 23.17 -2.72
N MET A 136 20.66 23.75 -1.52
CA MET A 136 21.77 24.29 -0.75
C MET A 136 22.31 23.31 0.31
N SER A 137 21.57 22.25 0.68
CA SER A 137 22.02 21.30 1.71
C SER A 137 23.19 20.44 1.21
N ASP A 138 23.11 19.95 -0.03
CA ASP A 138 24.16 19.17 -0.69
C ASP A 138 25.41 20.01 -0.98
N VAL A 139 25.24 21.27 -1.39
CA VAL A 139 26.36 22.21 -1.60
C VAL A 139 27.02 22.58 -0.26
N LYS A 140 26.23 22.84 0.80
CA LYS A 140 26.77 23.08 2.14
C LYS A 140 27.51 21.86 2.69
N ARG A 141 27.05 20.65 2.40
CA ARG A 141 27.70 19.40 2.82
C ARG A 141 29.00 19.15 2.07
N PHE A 142 29.05 19.47 0.77
CA PHE A 142 30.28 19.44 -0.03
C PHE A 142 31.32 20.46 0.43
N ILE A 143 30.89 21.71 0.71
CA ILE A 143 31.79 22.76 1.22
C ILE A 143 32.28 22.46 2.64
N LYS A 144 31.48 21.80 3.47
CA LYS A 144 31.84 21.46 4.85
C LYS A 144 32.72 20.20 4.97
N GLY A 145 32.97 19.47 3.88
CA GLY A 145 33.87 18.32 3.87
C GLY A 145 33.37 17.10 4.68
N GLU A 146 32.10 17.09 5.08
CA GLU A 146 31.51 15.99 5.85
C GLU A 146 31.24 14.80 4.91
N THR A 147 32.27 13.99 4.73
CA THR A 147 32.23 12.75 3.96
C THR A 147 31.98 11.63 4.94
N ASP A 148 30.73 11.21 5.11
CA ASP A 148 30.42 10.02 5.92
C ASP A 148 31.07 8.79 5.28
N ARG A 149 32.23 8.41 5.82
CA ARG A 149 32.86 7.11 5.63
C ARG A 149 32.08 6.08 6.43
N THR A 150 30.95 5.62 5.91
CA THR A 150 30.42 4.31 6.30
C THR A 150 29.87 3.57 5.09
N HIS A 151 30.31 2.30 4.98
CA HIS A 151 29.86 1.26 4.04
C HIS A 151 30.44 1.22 2.62
N LEU A 152 31.75 0.95 2.52
CA LEU A 152 32.27 0.08 1.46
C LEU A 152 33.35 -0.85 2.05
N SER A 153 32.95 -1.81 2.89
CA SER A 153 33.77 -2.98 3.22
C SER A 153 33.75 -3.95 2.03
N PHE A 154 34.54 -3.64 1.00
CA PHE A 154 34.99 -4.63 0.04
C PHE A 154 35.98 -5.55 0.77
N VAL A 155 35.55 -6.78 1.05
CA VAL A 155 36.40 -7.83 1.63
C VAL A 155 37.50 -8.18 0.62
N GLY A 156 38.66 -7.53 0.76
CA GLY A 156 39.89 -7.90 0.09
C GLY A 156 40.64 -8.91 0.96
N THR A 157 40.58 -10.18 0.59
CA THR A 157 41.37 -11.26 1.17
C THR A 157 42.85 -11.00 0.88
N SER A 158 43.62 -10.57 1.89
CA SER A 158 45.09 -10.50 1.79
C SER A 158 45.67 -11.91 1.98
N LEU A 159 46.03 -12.56 0.88
CA LEU A 159 46.92 -13.74 0.92
C LEU A 159 48.36 -13.24 0.79
N SER A 160 49.11 -13.35 1.89
CA SER A 160 50.53 -13.07 1.95
C SER A 160 51.33 -14.10 1.14
N PRO A 161 52.31 -13.69 0.31
CA PRO A 161 53.24 -14.63 -0.32
C PRO A 161 54.28 -15.10 0.70
N VAL A 162 54.26 -16.39 1.02
CA VAL A 162 55.31 -17.10 1.77
C VAL A 162 56.03 -18.00 0.77
N ASP A 163 57.32 -17.71 0.58
CA ASP A 163 58.43 -18.59 0.16
C ASP A 163 58.29 -19.40 -1.15
N MET A 164 58.74 -18.82 -2.28
CA MET A 164 59.37 -19.59 -3.35
C MET A 164 60.89 -19.53 -3.19
N VAL A 165 61.45 -20.47 -2.43
CA VAL A 165 62.85 -20.90 -2.60
C VAL A 165 62.84 -22.00 -3.65
N GLY A 166 63.36 -21.69 -4.84
CA GLY A 166 63.81 -22.70 -5.78
C GLY A 166 65.26 -23.04 -5.49
N ASN A 167 65.57 -24.33 -5.30
CA ASN A 167 66.78 -24.90 -5.86
C ASN A 167 66.54 -26.40 -6.13
N THR A 168 67.09 -26.82 -7.27
CA THR A 168 67.27 -28.20 -7.74
C THR A 168 67.76 -29.17 -6.68
#